data_AF-A0A2E5W610-F1
#
_entry.id   AF-A0A2E5W610-F1
#
_cell.length_a   1.000
_cell.length_b   1.000
_cell.length_c   1.000
_cell.angle_alpha   90.00
_cell.angle_beta   90.00
_cell.angle_gamma   90.00
#
_symmetry.space_group_name_H-M   'P 1'
#
loop_
_entity.id
_entity.type
_entity.pdbx_description
1 polymer ?
#
loop_
_entity_poly.entity_id
_entity_poly.type
_entity_poly.pdbx_seq_one_letter_code
_entity_poly.pdbx_strand_id
1 'polypeptide(L)' 'MVNKKELTFKEKLALCNDLVDYFENLKINGKHSKLETQQINELSNNLKRWKSELGVRKLYYDI' A
#
# COMPACT_ATOMS: atom_id res chain seq x y z
N MET A 1 -22.80 16.86 0.17
CA MET A 1 -21.52 16.65 0.89
C MET A 1 -21.16 15.18 0.77
N VAL A 2 -20.05 14.84 0.11
CA VAL A 2 -19.58 13.45 0.09
C VAL A 2 -19.02 13.17 1.47
N ASN A 3 -19.74 12.38 2.28
CA ASN A 3 -19.25 11.84 3.54
C ASN A 3 -18.08 10.90 3.21
N LYS A 4 -16.86 11.46 3.08
CA LYS A 4 -15.65 10.65 3.01
C LYS A 4 -15.46 10.07 4.39
N LYS A 5 -16.00 8.87 4.61
CA LYS A 5 -15.71 8.08 5.81
C LYS A 5 -14.18 7.96 5.89
N GLU A 6 -13.58 8.62 6.86
CA GLU A 6 -12.15 8.51 7.06
C GLU A 6 -11.81 7.10 7.49
N LEU A 7 -10.85 6.48 6.80
CA LEU A 7 -10.36 5.17 7.18
C LEU A 7 -9.69 5.28 8.56
N THR A 8 -10.08 4.38 9.46
CA THR A 8 -9.38 4.16 10.72
C THR A 8 -7.92 3.75 10.46
N PHE A 9 -7.07 3.90 11.47
CA PHE A 9 -5.67 3.50 11.35
C PHE A 9 -5.52 2.01 10.96
N LYS A 10 -6.34 1.13 11.54
CA LYS A 10 -6.38 -0.30 11.21
C LYS A 10 -6.78 -0.54 9.75
N GLU A 11 -7.80 0.15 9.24
CA GLU A 11 -8.24 0.05 7.84
C GLU A 11 -7.18 0.59 6.86
N LYS A 12 -6.48 1.67 7.21
CA LYS A 12 -5.35 2.20 6.42
C LYS A 12 -4.21 1.19 6.32
N LEU A 13 -3.92 0.49 7.41
CA LEU A 13 -2.84 -0.50 7.46
C LEU A 13 -3.21 -1.78 6.69
N ALA A 14 -4.47 -2.23 6.79
CA ALA A 14 -5.00 -3.33 5.98
C ALA A 14 -4.93 -3.01 4.48
N LEU A 15 -5.46 -1.85 4.08
CA LEU A 15 -5.42 -1.40 2.68
C LEU A 15 -3.99 -1.30 2.13
N CYS A 16 -3.03 -0.83 2.95
CA CYS A 16 -1.63 -0.77 2.55
C CYS A 16 -1.05 -2.16 2.27
N ASN A 17 -1.37 -3.17 3.09
CA ASN A 17 -0.94 -4.55 2.85
C ASN A 17 -1.60 -5.13 1.59
N ASP A 18 -2.92 -4.97 1.45
CA ASP A 18 -3.65 -5.50 0.30
C ASP A 18 -3.13 -4.94 -1.03
N LEU A 19 -2.77 -3.65 -1.05
CA LEU A 19 -2.18 -3.02 -2.22
C LEU A 19 -0.76 -3.53 -2.51
N VAL A 20 0.07 -3.77 -1.50
CA VAL A 20 1.40 -4.38 -1.70
C VAL A 20 1.24 -5.74 -2.36
N ASP A 21 0.39 -6.60 -1.81
CA ASP A 21 0.17 -7.96 -2.31
C ASP A 21 -0.40 -7.94 -3.73
N TYR A 22 -1.31 -7.01 -4.03
CA TYR A 22 -1.84 -6.81 -5.38
C TYR A 22 -0.75 -6.44 -6.39
N PHE A 23 0.11 -5.47 -6.08
CA PHE A 23 1.17 -5.03 -7.00
C PHE A 23 2.29 -6.07 -7.14
N GLU A 24 2.60 -6.82 -6.09
CA GLU A 24 3.54 -7.95 -6.20
C GLU A 24 2.98 -9.06 -7.09
N ASN A 25 1.70 -9.40 -6.95
CA ASN A 25 1.02 -10.37 -7.83
C ASN A 25 0.95 -9.89 -9.28
N LEU A 26 0.66 -8.60 -9.51
CA LEU A 26 0.72 -8.01 -10.84
C LEU A 26 2.10 -8.16 -11.46
N LYS A 27 3.16 -7.88 -10.69
CA LYS A 27 4.55 -7.98 -11.16
C LYS A 27 4.93 -9.41 -11.57
N ILE A 28 4.44 -10.42 -10.86
CA ILE A 28 4.77 -11.83 -11.12
C ILE A 28 3.98 -12.38 -12.32
N ASN A 29 2.69 -12.03 -12.44
CA ASN A 29 1.76 -12.71 -13.36
C ASN A 29 1.37 -11.89 -14.60
N GLY A 30 1.71 -10.60 -14.67
CA GLY A 30 1.29 -9.74 -15.77
C GLY A 30 2.33 -9.60 -16.89
N LYS A 31 1.85 -9.52 -18.14
CA LYS A 31 2.64 -9.02 -19.26
C LYS A 31 2.54 -7.50 -19.31
N HIS A 32 3.46 -6.85 -18.60
CA HIS A 32 3.53 -5.40 -18.52
C HIS A 32 4.54 -4.85 -19.53
N SER A 33 4.25 -3.69 -20.08
CA SER A 33 5.26 -2.87 -20.76
C SER A 33 6.35 -2.45 -19.77
N LYS A 34 7.51 -2.02 -20.30
CA LYS A 34 8.62 -1.52 -19.47
C LYS A 34 8.21 -0.33 -18.60
N LEU A 35 7.35 0.55 -19.12
CA LEU A 35 6.83 1.71 -18.41
C LEU A 35 5.92 1.31 -17.24
N GLU A 36 4.98 0.40 -17.50
CA GLU A 36 4.07 -0.12 -16.46
C GLU A 36 4.86 -0.86 -15.36
N THR A 37 5.89 -1.62 -15.73
CA THR A 37 6.76 -2.30 -14.77
C THR A 37 7.48 -1.30 -13.86
N GLN A 38 7.97 -0.18 -14.42
CA GLN A 38 8.62 0.88 -13.65
C GLN A 38 7.63 1.53 -12.67
N GLN A 39 6.42 1.84 -13.13
CA GLN A 39 5.36 2.41 -12.29
C GLN A 39 4.93 1.45 -11.17
N ILE A 40 4.74 0.16 -11.47
CA ILE A 40 4.41 -0.88 -10.48
C ILE A 40 5.51 -0.98 -9.42
N ASN A 41 6.78 -0.96 -9.82
CA ASN A 41 7.90 -0.99 -8.88
C ASN A 41 7.94 0.25 -7.97
N GLU A 42 7.74 1.43 -8.55
CA GLU A 42 7.74 2.69 -7.79
C GLU A 42 6.58 2.74 -6.78
N LEU A 43 5.38 2.34 -7.20
CA LEU A 43 4.21 2.21 -6.32
C LEU A 43 4.43 1.18 -5.22
N SER A 44 4.99 0.01 -5.56
CA SER A 44 5.31 -1.04 -4.57
C SER A 44 6.32 -0.54 -3.53
N ASN A 45 7.34 0.18 -3.96
CA ASN A 45 8.36 0.73 -3.05
C ASN A 45 7.76 1.80 -2.11
N ASN A 46 6.91 2.68 -2.65
CA ASN A 46 6.20 3.68 -1.85
C ASN A 46 5.27 3.02 -0.82
N LEU A 47 4.53 1.98 -1.22
CA LEU A 47 3.66 1.22 -0.32
C LEU A 47 4.46 0.48 0.77
N LYS A 48 5.61 -0.12 0.44
CA LYS A 48 6.50 -0.75 1.43
C LYS A 48 7.04 0.27 2.45
N ARG A 49 7.39 1.47 1.98
CA ARG A 49 7.81 2.57 2.86
C ARG A 49 6.67 3.00 3.77
N TRP A 50 5.47 3.21 3.22
CA TRP A 50 4.29 3.57 4.02
C TRP A 50 3.91 2.48 5.02
N LYS A 51 4.00 1.19 4.65
CA LYS A 51 3.81 0.07 5.58
C LYS A 51 4.80 0.14 6.75
N SER A 52 6.07 0.45 6.49
CA SER A 52 7.08 0.62 7.54
C SER A 52 6.76 1.81 8.46
N GLU A 53 6.44 2.97 7.89
CA GLU A 53 6.08 4.18 8.64
C GLU A 53 4.80 3.98 9.46
N LEU A 54 3.79 3.31 8.91
CA LEU A 54 2.58 2.92 9.62
C LEU A 54 2.88 1.89 10.71
N GLY A 55 3.76 0.92 10.48
CA GLY A 55 4.20 -0.04 11.49
C GLY A 55 4.82 0.63 12.71
N VAL A 56 5.70 1.62 12.49
CA VAL A 56 6.28 2.42 13.58
C VAL A 56 5.19 3.22 14.31
N ARG A 57 4.24 3.82 13.58
CA ARG A 57 3.13 4.58 14.19
C ARG A 57 2.17 3.69 14.97
N LYS A 58 1.98 2.43 14.59
CA LYS A 58 1.13 1.49 15.34
C LYS A 58 1.57 1.39 16.80
N LEU A 59 2.88 1.45 17.08
CA LEU A 59 3.44 1.44 18.43
C LEU A 59 2.96 2.61 19.31
N TYR A 60 2.55 3.73 18.70
CA TYR A 60 2.09 4.94 19.39
C TYR A 60 0.57 5.07 19.47
N TYR A 61 -0.18 4.36 18.62
CA TYR A 61 -1.63 4.44 18.54
C TYR A 61 -2.37 3.23 19.15
N ASP A 62 -1.64 2.17 19.56
CA ASP A 62 -2.15 1.05 20.38
C ASP A 62 -1.97 1.31 21.91
N ILE A 63 -1.78 2.57 22.34
CA ILE A 63 -1.79 3.01 23.76
C ILE A 63 -3.15 3.59 24.11
#